data_AF-A0A7J8E2B3-F1
#
_entry.id   AF-A0A7J8E2B3-F1
#
_cell.length_a   1.000
_cell.length_b   1.000
_cell.length_c   1.000
_cell.angle_alpha   90.00
_cell.angle_beta   90.00
_cell.angle_gamma   90.00
#
_symmetry.space_group_name_H-M   'P 1'
#
loop_
_entity.id
_entity.type
_entity.pdbx_description
1 polymer ?
#
loop_
_entity_poly.entity_id
_entity_poly.type
_entity_poly.pdbx_seq_one_letter_code
_entity_poly.pdbx_strand_id
1 'polypeptide(L)'
;MDLDIEFDVHLGIAHTRWATHGEPSPVNSHPQRSDKNNEFIVIHNGIITNYKDLKKFLESKGYDFESETDTETIAKLVKYMYDNRESQDISFTTLVERVIQQLEGAFALVFKSVHFPGQAVGTRRGSPLLIGVRSEHKLSTDHIPILYRTGKNYSYIMPWEKRIH
;
A
#
# COMPACT_ATOMS: atom_id res chain seq x y z
N MET A 1 -22.82 0.31 0.11
CA MET A 1 -21.85 1.14 -0.62
C MET A 1 -22.70 2.13 -1.37
N ASP A 2 -22.68 3.38 -0.93
CA ASP A 2 -23.52 4.42 -1.50
C ASP A 2 -22.92 4.84 -2.84
N LEU A 3 -23.64 4.61 -3.94
CA LEU A 3 -23.18 4.85 -5.30
C LEU A 3 -23.42 6.30 -5.75
N ASP A 4 -24.13 7.08 -4.94
CA ASP A 4 -24.52 8.46 -5.26
C ASP A 4 -23.54 9.51 -4.68
N ILE A 5 -22.44 9.06 -4.06
CA ILE A 5 -21.41 9.95 -3.54
C ILE A 5 -20.51 10.42 -4.68
N GLU A 6 -20.52 11.73 -4.93
CA GLU A 6 -19.62 12.40 -5.86
C GLU A 6 -18.25 12.63 -5.20
N PHE A 7 -17.17 12.18 -5.84
CA PHE A 7 -15.80 12.37 -5.36
C PHE A 7 -15.01 13.22 -6.35
N ASP A 8 -14.40 14.31 -5.88
CA ASP A 8 -13.50 15.13 -6.70
C ASP A 8 -12.24 14.38 -7.16
N VAL A 9 -11.83 13.34 -6.40
CA VAL A 9 -10.70 12.46 -6.72
C VAL A 9 -11.08 11.03 -6.34
N HIS A 10 -11.11 10.14 -7.35
CA HIS A 10 -11.34 8.71 -7.14
C HIS A 10 -10.02 7.92 -7.27
N LEU A 11 -9.68 7.15 -6.23
CA LEU A 11 -8.50 6.29 -6.19
C LEU A 11 -8.92 4.85 -5.89
N GLY A 12 -8.72 3.97 -6.86
CA GLY A 12 -8.92 2.53 -6.74
C GLY A 12 -7.61 1.75 -6.76
N ILE A 13 -7.57 0.64 -6.03
CA ILE A 13 -6.51 -0.38 -6.14
C ILE A 13 -7.16 -1.73 -6.43
N ALA A 14 -6.54 -2.50 -7.33
CA ALA A 14 -6.99 -3.83 -7.71
C ALA A 14 -5.78 -4.77 -7.83
N HIS A 15 -6.01 -6.07 -7.66
CA HIS A 15 -4.93 -7.05 -7.63
C HIS A 15 -5.37 -8.39 -8.20
N THR A 16 -4.50 -9.02 -8.98
CA THR A 16 -4.62 -10.43 -9.38
C THR A 16 -3.63 -11.25 -8.56
N ARG A 17 -4.13 -12.13 -7.70
CA ARG A 17 -3.32 -12.86 -6.72
C ARG A 17 -2.87 -14.22 -7.24
N TRP A 18 -1.56 -14.46 -7.21
CA TRP A 18 -0.97 -15.80 -7.25
C TRP A 18 -0.66 -16.22 -5.81
N ALA A 19 -1.36 -17.23 -5.29
CA ALA A 19 -1.26 -17.62 -3.89
C ALA A 19 0.12 -18.22 -3.55
N THR A 20 0.77 -17.68 -2.52
CA THR A 20 2.02 -18.19 -1.92
C THR A 20 1.79 -18.57 -0.44
N HIS A 21 1.05 -17.75 0.29
CA HIS A 21 0.64 -17.99 1.68
C HIS A 21 -0.89 -18.01 1.81
N GLY A 22 -1.47 -19.08 2.35
CA GLY A 22 -2.91 -19.30 2.44
C GLY A 22 -3.51 -19.79 1.12
N GLU A 23 -4.48 -20.69 1.20
CA GLU A 23 -5.13 -21.25 0.02
C GLU A 23 -5.88 -20.17 -0.81
N PRO A 24 -6.10 -20.39 -2.11
CA PRO A 24 -6.95 -19.54 -2.91
C PRO A 24 -8.39 -19.50 -2.33
N SER A 25 -8.77 -18.37 -1.76
CA SER A 25 -10.11 -18.15 -1.20
C SER A 25 -10.44 -16.65 -1.23
N PRO A 26 -11.72 -16.26 -1.20
CA PRO A 26 -12.11 -14.85 -1.14
C PRO A 26 -11.51 -14.10 0.06
N VAL A 27 -11.36 -14.79 1.20
CA VAL A 27 -10.78 -14.22 2.43
C VAL A 27 -9.28 -13.93 2.27
N ASN A 28 -8.57 -14.79 1.53
CA ASN A 28 -7.15 -14.59 1.26
C ASN A 28 -6.90 -13.68 0.04
N SER A 29 -7.94 -13.28 -0.71
CA SER A 29 -7.77 -12.37 -1.86
C SER A 29 -7.40 -10.96 -1.41
N HIS A 30 -6.69 -10.24 -2.29
CA HIS A 30 -6.35 -8.84 -2.08
C HIS A 30 -7.42 -7.94 -2.73
N PRO A 31 -7.61 -6.70 -2.24
CA PRO A 31 -6.87 -6.04 -1.15
C PRO A 31 -7.14 -6.63 0.24
N GLN A 32 -6.12 -6.65 1.10
CA GLN A 32 -6.30 -6.98 2.52
C GLN A 32 -6.50 -5.71 3.35
N ARG A 33 -7.29 -5.81 4.42
CA ARG A 33 -7.69 -4.69 5.28
C ARG A 33 -7.06 -4.77 6.67
N SER A 34 -6.86 -3.62 7.31
CA SER A 34 -6.39 -3.55 8.71
C SER A 34 -7.45 -3.99 9.73
N ASP A 35 -8.71 -3.65 9.45
CA ASP A 35 -9.86 -3.78 10.35
C ASP A 35 -11.18 -3.78 9.54
N LYS A 36 -12.31 -3.94 10.24
CA LYS A 36 -13.66 -3.96 9.67
C LYS A 36 -14.07 -2.64 9.00
N ASN A 37 -13.43 -1.53 9.33
CA ASN A 37 -13.69 -0.21 8.77
C ASN A 37 -12.81 0.10 7.54
N ASN A 38 -11.88 -0.81 7.19
CA ASN A 38 -10.93 -0.64 6.11
C ASN A 38 -10.06 0.63 6.27
N GLU A 39 -9.62 0.95 7.50
CA GLU A 39 -8.83 2.16 7.73
C GLU A 39 -7.56 2.20 6.87
N PHE A 40 -6.92 1.04 6.69
CA PHE A 40 -5.84 0.82 5.75
C PHE A 40 -6.11 -0.41 4.90
N ILE A 41 -5.84 -0.30 3.60
CA ILE A 41 -5.92 -1.40 2.65
C ILE A 41 -4.61 -1.54 1.88
N VAL A 42 -4.21 -2.79 1.62
CA VAL A 42 -2.93 -3.12 0.99
C VAL A 42 -3.14 -4.14 -0.12
N ILE A 43 -2.49 -3.90 -1.26
CA ILE A 43 -2.24 -4.92 -2.28
C ILE A 43 -0.75 -5.25 -2.30
N HIS A 44 -0.43 -6.52 -2.53
CA HIS A 44 0.93 -7.05 -2.37
C HIS A 44 1.27 -8.07 -3.45
N ASN A 45 2.45 -7.90 -4.04
CA ASN A 45 3.12 -8.87 -4.90
C ASN A 45 4.47 -9.28 -4.28
N GLY A 46 4.65 -10.54 -3.97
CA GLY A 46 5.89 -11.06 -3.40
C GLY A 46 5.64 -11.82 -2.12
N ILE A 47 6.65 -11.86 -1.26
CA ILE A 47 6.64 -12.59 0.01
C ILE A 47 7.24 -11.71 1.11
N ILE A 48 6.54 -11.62 2.24
CA ILE A 48 7.09 -11.11 3.50
C ILE A 48 7.59 -12.29 4.32
N THR A 49 8.90 -12.40 4.54
CA THR A 49 9.49 -13.60 5.17
C THR A 49 9.31 -13.63 6.69
N ASN A 50 9.22 -12.47 7.34
CA ASN A 50 9.06 -12.35 8.79
C ASN A 50 7.59 -12.15 9.24
N TYR A 51 6.61 -12.42 8.36
CA TYR A 51 5.19 -12.16 8.66
C TYR A 51 4.66 -12.91 9.88
N LYS A 52 5.20 -14.10 10.20
CA LYS A 52 4.77 -14.91 11.35
C LYS A 52 5.12 -14.24 12.67
N ASP A 53 6.30 -13.64 12.77
CA ASP A 53 6.74 -12.95 13.98
C ASP A 53 5.96 -11.65 14.17
N LEU A 54 5.74 -10.91 13.08
CA LEU A 54 4.89 -9.72 13.07
C LEU A 54 3.43 -10.06 13.42
N LYS A 55 2.90 -11.18 12.91
CA LYS A 55 1.54 -11.66 13.23
C LYS A 55 1.41 -11.97 14.71
N LYS A 56 2.33 -12.75 15.29
CA LYS A 56 2.36 -13.03 16.74
C LYS A 56 2.43 -11.76 17.58
N PHE A 57 3.26 -10.80 17.15
CA PHE A 57 3.36 -9.50 17.81
C PHE A 57 2.01 -8.77 17.78
N LEU A 58 1.35 -8.68 16.62
CA LEU A 58 0.06 -7.99 16.48
C LEU A 58 -1.07 -8.71 17.23
N GLU A 59 -1.09 -10.05 17.23
CA GLU A 59 -2.01 -10.84 18.05
C GLU A 59 -1.82 -10.53 19.54
N SER A 60 -0.57 -10.39 20.01
CA SER A 60 -0.28 -9.95 21.39
C SER A 60 -0.76 -8.53 21.72
N LYS A 61 -1.04 -7.72 20.69
CA LYS A 61 -1.62 -6.37 20.80
C LYS A 61 -3.14 -6.36 20.62
N GLY A 62 -3.77 -7.52 20.47
CA GLY A 62 -5.23 -7.66 20.36
C GLY A 62 -5.77 -7.54 18.93
N TYR A 63 -4.94 -7.71 17.91
CA TYR A 63 -5.41 -7.77 16.52
C TYR A 63 -5.87 -9.18 16.16
N ASP A 64 -7.13 -9.31 15.77
CA ASP A 64 -7.67 -10.53 15.17
C ASP A 64 -7.27 -10.62 13.69
N PHE A 65 -6.92 -11.81 13.20
CA PHE A 65 -6.61 -12.06 11.78
C PHE A 65 -7.73 -12.84 11.12
N GLU A 66 -8.13 -12.40 9.94
CA GLU A 66 -9.17 -13.00 9.12
C GLU A 66 -8.59 -13.96 8.08
N SER A 67 -7.39 -13.66 7.60
CA SER A 67 -6.68 -14.37 6.53
C SER A 67 -5.41 -15.07 7.03
N GLU A 68 -4.90 -15.95 6.19
CA GLU A 68 -3.60 -16.61 6.37
C GLU A 68 -2.47 -15.87 5.63
N THR A 69 -2.80 -14.77 4.97
CA THR A 69 -1.84 -14.06 4.10
C THR A 69 -0.83 -13.27 4.92
N ASP A 70 0.39 -13.23 4.41
CA ASP A 70 1.39 -12.27 4.87
C ASP A 70 0.96 -10.82 4.62
N THR A 71 0.16 -10.57 3.58
CA THR A 71 -0.39 -9.26 3.23
C THR A 71 -1.25 -8.64 4.33
N GLU A 72 -2.11 -9.41 5.00
CA GLU A 72 -2.95 -8.87 6.08
C GLU A 72 -2.11 -8.40 7.27
N THR A 73 -1.00 -9.09 7.57
CA THR A 73 -0.03 -8.65 8.58
C THR A 73 0.48 -7.25 8.29
N ILE A 74 0.72 -6.92 7.01
CA ILE A 74 1.16 -5.59 6.60
C ILE A 74 0.06 -4.54 6.87
N ALA A 75 -1.19 -4.83 6.49
CA ALA A 75 -2.31 -3.90 6.69
C ALA A 75 -2.52 -3.59 8.19
N LYS A 76 -2.47 -4.63 9.03
CA LYS A 76 -2.57 -4.49 10.50
C LYS A 76 -1.37 -3.78 11.11
N LEU A 77 -0.16 -4.03 10.60
CA LEU A 77 1.05 -3.33 11.06
C LEU A 77 0.98 -1.83 10.77
N VAL A 78 0.51 -1.42 9.59
CA VAL A 78 0.31 0.01 9.27
C VAL A 78 -0.64 0.65 10.27
N LYS A 79 -1.77 0.00 10.56
CA LYS A 79 -2.72 0.49 11.56
C LYS A 79 -2.09 0.59 12.95
N TYR A 80 -1.39 -0.44 13.40
CA TYR A 80 -0.70 -0.41 14.69
C TYR A 80 0.28 0.77 14.80
N MET A 81 1.10 1.00 13.76
CA MET A 81 2.05 2.11 13.75
C MET A 81 1.37 3.48 13.63
N TYR A 82 0.24 3.56 12.94
CA TYR A 82 -0.58 4.76 12.91
C TYR A 82 -1.14 5.05 14.30
N ASP A 83 -1.84 4.10 14.92
CA ASP A 83 -2.50 4.27 16.22
C ASP A 83 -1.51 4.59 17.36
N ASN A 84 -0.25 4.14 17.25
CA ASN A 84 0.81 4.34 18.23
C ASN A 84 1.85 5.40 17.79
N ARG A 85 1.48 6.32 16.88
CA ARG A 85 2.37 7.38 16.42
C ARG A 85 2.64 8.43 17.50
N GLU A 86 3.88 8.92 17.57
CA GLU A 86 4.27 10.00 18.48
C GLU A 86 3.68 11.37 18.08
N SER A 87 3.51 11.61 16.78
CA SER A 87 2.98 12.86 16.23
C SER A 87 1.73 12.60 15.41
N GLN A 88 0.73 13.45 15.62
CA GLN A 88 -0.52 13.43 14.85
C GLN A 88 -0.31 13.81 13.38
N ASP A 89 0.74 14.58 13.07
CA ASP A 89 1.02 15.14 11.74
C ASP A 89 1.91 14.24 10.86
N ILE A 90 1.83 12.92 11.03
CA ILE A 90 2.62 11.98 10.22
C ILE A 90 2.12 11.96 8.78
N SER A 91 3.02 12.15 7.81
CA SER A 91 2.68 11.97 6.38
C SER A 91 2.45 10.49 6.05
N PHE A 92 1.62 10.20 5.04
CA PHE A 92 1.35 8.83 4.64
C PHE A 92 2.63 8.10 4.18
N THR A 93 3.49 8.79 3.42
CA THR A 93 4.78 8.26 2.99
C THR A 93 5.66 7.91 4.18
N THR A 94 5.78 8.79 5.18
CA THR A 94 6.60 8.52 6.38
C THR A 94 6.07 7.34 7.18
N LEU A 95 4.75 7.22 7.33
CA LEU A 95 4.12 6.06 7.98
C LEU A 95 4.49 4.76 7.25
N VAL A 96 4.31 4.73 5.93
CA VAL A 96 4.64 3.56 5.11
C VAL A 96 6.13 3.25 5.16
N GLU A 97 7.02 4.26 5.10
CA GLU A 97 8.46 4.04 5.25
C GLU A 97 8.83 3.33 6.55
N ARG A 98 8.22 3.73 7.68
CA ARG A 98 8.43 3.08 8.98
C ARG A 98 7.95 1.63 8.98
N VAL A 99 6.82 1.35 8.34
CA VAL A 99 6.29 -0.02 8.16
C VAL A 99 7.27 -0.86 7.34
N ILE A 100 7.75 -0.35 6.21
CA ILE A 100 8.69 -1.07 5.32
C ILE A 100 10.02 -1.40 5.99
N GLN A 101 10.45 -0.62 6.98
CA GLN A 101 11.64 -0.94 7.78
C GLN A 101 11.47 -2.19 8.65
N GLN A 102 10.23 -2.55 9.00
CA GLN A 102 9.93 -3.74 9.79
C GLN A 102 9.73 -5.01 8.93
N LEU A 103 9.60 -4.86 7.60
CA LEU A 103 9.34 -5.97 6.70
C LEU A 103 10.64 -6.58 6.17
N GLU A 104 10.69 -7.91 6.13
CA GLU A 104 11.72 -8.67 5.45
C GLU A 104 11.15 -9.42 4.24
N GLY A 105 11.99 -9.66 3.23
CA GLY A 105 11.60 -10.38 2.02
C GLY A 105 11.68 -9.52 0.76
N ALA A 106 11.01 -10.00 -0.28
CA ALA A 106 10.97 -9.39 -1.61
C ALA A 106 9.52 -9.16 -2.02
N PHE A 107 9.14 -7.89 -2.16
CA PHE A 107 7.76 -7.47 -2.32
C PHE A 107 7.61 -6.18 -3.13
N ALA A 108 6.42 -5.97 -3.67
CA ALA A 108 5.89 -4.71 -4.16
C ALA A 108 4.52 -4.50 -3.51
N LEU A 109 4.30 -3.32 -2.95
CA LEU A 109 3.14 -3.00 -2.13
C LEU A 109 2.52 -1.69 -2.61
N VAL A 110 1.20 -1.60 -2.53
CA VAL A 110 0.48 -0.33 -2.64
C VAL A 110 -0.48 -0.21 -1.48
N PHE A 111 -0.43 0.95 -0.81
CA PHE A 111 -1.22 1.29 0.37
C PHE A 111 -2.23 2.36 0.02
N LYS A 112 -3.45 2.24 0.56
CA LYS A 112 -4.47 3.29 0.59
C LYS A 112 -5.08 3.36 1.98
N SER A 113 -5.51 4.54 2.39
CA SER A 113 -6.14 4.76 3.70
C SER A 113 -7.25 5.80 3.62
N VAL A 114 -8.22 5.70 4.52
CA VAL A 114 -9.24 6.74 4.73
C VAL A 114 -8.66 7.97 5.46
N HIS A 115 -7.57 7.79 6.22
CA HIS A 115 -6.88 8.88 6.94
C HIS A 115 -6.06 9.78 6.01
N PHE A 116 -5.77 9.30 4.80
CA PHE A 116 -5.00 10.02 3.78
C PHE A 116 -5.80 10.06 2.46
N PRO A 117 -6.93 10.79 2.42
CA PRO A 117 -7.82 10.82 1.27
C PRO A 117 -7.09 11.34 0.02
N GLY A 118 -7.39 10.73 -1.13
CA GLY A 118 -6.76 11.06 -2.41
C GLY A 118 -5.31 10.56 -2.58
N GLN A 119 -4.74 9.85 -1.60
CA GLN A 119 -3.35 9.39 -1.65
C GLN A 119 -3.23 7.87 -1.75
N ALA A 120 -2.25 7.43 -2.56
CA ALA A 120 -1.72 6.07 -2.57
C ALA A 120 -0.22 6.13 -2.35
N VAL A 121 0.34 5.15 -1.63
CA VAL A 121 1.79 5.01 -1.51
C VAL A 121 2.19 3.65 -2.06
N GLY A 122 3.04 3.66 -3.09
CA GLY A 122 3.64 2.45 -3.66
C GLY A 122 5.08 2.27 -3.20
N THR A 123 5.51 1.03 -2.98
CA THR A 123 6.90 0.71 -2.62
C THR A 123 7.29 -0.65 -3.15
N ARG A 124 8.59 -0.86 -3.34
CA ARG A 124 9.14 -2.13 -3.80
C ARG A 124 10.48 -2.44 -3.14
N ARG A 125 10.73 -3.72 -2.92
CA ARG A 125 12.01 -4.30 -2.53
C ARG A 125 12.14 -5.65 -3.24
N GLY A 126 13.05 -5.77 -4.21
CA GLY A 126 13.26 -7.04 -4.93
C GLY A 126 12.17 -7.47 -5.93
N SER A 127 10.94 -6.96 -5.85
CA SER A 127 9.86 -7.22 -6.82
C SER A 127 9.66 -6.03 -7.78
N PRO A 128 9.30 -6.22 -9.06
CA PRO A 128 8.99 -5.12 -9.97
C PRO A 128 7.69 -4.39 -9.57
N LEU A 129 7.68 -3.07 -9.72
CA LEU A 129 6.47 -2.23 -9.59
C LEU A 129 6.46 -1.25 -10.76
N LEU A 130 5.37 -1.27 -11.55
CA LEU A 130 5.13 -0.34 -12.64
C LEU A 130 3.94 0.55 -12.28
N ILE A 131 4.12 1.87 -12.40
CA ILE A 131 3.06 2.85 -12.18
C ILE A 131 2.76 3.49 -13.54
N GLY A 132 1.54 3.26 -14.04
CA GLY A 132 1.00 3.96 -15.20
C GLY A 132 0.10 5.10 -14.75
N VAL A 133 0.25 6.28 -15.36
CA VAL A 133 -0.61 7.43 -15.08
C VAL A 133 -1.40 7.79 -16.32
N ARG A 134 -2.71 7.94 -16.17
CA ARG A 134 -3.65 8.37 -17.22
C ARG A 134 -4.57 9.43 -16.63
N SER A 135 -4.76 10.52 -17.37
CA SER A 135 -5.69 11.61 -17.03
C SER A 135 -6.61 11.87 -18.23
N GLU A 136 -7.89 12.11 -17.98
CA GLU A 136 -8.85 12.48 -19.03
C GLU A 136 -8.69 13.94 -19.47
N HIS A 137 -8.26 14.80 -18.55
CA HIS A 137 -7.93 16.20 -18.82
C HIS A 137 -6.43 16.33 -19.03
N LYS A 138 -6.01 17.30 -19.85
CA LYS A 138 -4.60 17.71 -19.91
C LYS A 138 -4.21 18.09 -18.48
N LEU A 139 -3.24 17.37 -17.91
CA LEU A 139 -2.80 17.64 -16.56
C LEU A 139 -2.45 19.12 -16.48
N SER A 140 -2.90 19.83 -15.44
CA SER A 140 -2.59 21.26 -15.24
C SER A 140 -1.08 21.51 -15.07
N THR A 141 -0.32 20.43 -14.97
CA THR A 141 1.13 20.33 -14.87
C THR A 141 1.57 19.10 -15.67
N ASP A 142 2.62 19.22 -16.47
CA ASP A 142 3.25 18.06 -17.14
C ASP A 142 3.92 17.10 -16.12
N HIS A 143 3.84 17.43 -14.83
CA HIS A 143 4.41 16.69 -13.72
C HIS A 143 3.32 16.05 -12.86
N ILE A 144 3.28 14.72 -12.87
CA ILE A 144 2.70 13.95 -11.77
C ILE A 144 3.81 13.77 -10.75
N PRO A 145 3.71 14.29 -9.52
CA PRO A 145 4.75 14.13 -8.52
C PRO A 145 4.81 12.67 -8.07
N ILE A 146 5.58 11.85 -8.78
CA ILE A 146 5.96 10.51 -8.32
C ILE A 146 7.19 10.69 -7.43
N LEU A 147 6.97 10.71 -6.12
CA LEU A 147 8.04 10.69 -5.13
C LEU A 147 8.54 9.25 -5.01
N TYR A 148 9.68 8.96 -5.64
CA TYR A 148 10.36 7.67 -5.49
C TYR A 148 11.72 7.90 -4.83
N ARG A 149 12.05 7.01 -3.89
CA ARG A 149 13.30 7.08 -3.13
C ARG A 149 14.29 6.06 -3.67
N THR A 150 15.29 6.52 -4.41
CA THR A 150 16.49 5.73 -4.75
C THR A 150 17.64 6.17 -3.85
N GLY A 151 17.77 5.56 -2.66
CA GLY A 151 18.83 5.90 -1.70
C GLY A 151 18.50 7.09 -0.77
N LYS A 152 19.48 7.94 -0.46
CA LYS A 152 19.33 9.08 0.48
C LYS A 152 18.66 10.34 -0.12
N ASN A 153 18.32 10.37 -1.42
CA ASN A 153 17.76 11.54 -2.09
C ASN A 153 16.39 11.22 -2.72
N TYR A 154 15.54 12.27 -2.84
CA TYR A 154 14.29 12.25 -3.59
C TYR A 154 14.55 12.63 -5.05
N SER A 155 13.90 11.93 -5.98
CA SER A 155 13.91 12.26 -7.40
C SER A 155 12.48 12.25 -7.95
N TYR A 156 12.23 13.01 -9.01
CA TYR A 156 10.95 13.07 -9.73
C TYR A 156 11.03 12.21 -11.00
N ILE A 157 10.04 11.36 -11.27
CA ILE A 157 9.93 10.66 -12.57
C ILE A 157 9.14 11.55 -13.54
N MET A 158 9.75 11.83 -14.68
CA MET A 158 9.06 12.36 -15.86
C MET A 158 8.36 11.20 -16.58
N PRO A 159 7.10 11.34 -17.02
CA PRO A 159 6.46 10.35 -17.89
C PRO A 159 7.25 10.18 -19.20
N TRP A 160 7.37 8.93 -19.66
CA TRP A 160 7.99 8.62 -20.94
C TRP A 160 7.12 9.16 -22.09
N GLU A 161 7.54 10.26 -22.72
CA GLU A 161 7.04 10.61 -24.05
C GLU A 161 7.69 9.72 -25.12
N LYS A 162 6.84 9.14 -25.97
CA LYS A 162 7.21 8.38 -27.15
C LYS A 162 8.11 9.23 -28.06
N ARG A 163 9.37 8.83 -28.23
CA ARG A 163 10.14 9.20 -29.43
C ARG A 163 9.75 8.24 -30.54
N ILE A 164 8.87 8.69 -31.44
CA ILE A 164 8.71 8.10 -32.77
C ILE A 164 9.37 9.08 -33.73
N HIS A 165 10.49 8.67 -34.31
CA HIS A 165 10.98 9.13 -35.62
C HIS A 165 11.14 7.89 -36.47
#